data_AF-A0A812RDG6-F1
#
_entry.id   AF-A0A812RDG6-F1
#
_cell.length_a   1.000
_cell.length_b   1.000
_cell.length_c   1.000
_cell.angle_alpha   90.00
_cell.angle_beta   90.00
_cell.angle_gamma   90.00
#
_symmetry.space_group_name_H-M   'P 1'
#
loop_
_entity.id
_entity.type
_entity.pdbx_description
1 polymer ?
#
loop_
_entity_poly.entity_id
_entity_poly.type
_entity_poly.pdbx_seq_one_letter_code
_entity_poly.pdbx_strand_id
1 'polypeptide(L)'
;MCFMLLLMVWACLRCDDLQGICPESMTLSQLGLKFVLSRTKTSGPGKRVGQLQAFVLRSVSLSGYDWIAAGYNLLQTDEFKIPRDFLCLRFTLGWEVQSREFMDGEGVACHIRRALAELKAPRLVEGSWGLSKTVLLVPEALLGYVEEELFLQIQIWARAHAYTGPPIAALHKSLVWNREGFWSLQGKYPAISVDPVHLARAMAPGDASLQPNDEEPQAPYFVTVGRSGFRRLHLAHACAVRQERCVETIPLFAVTEDSADAICKLCAPKIKPGDVSSDSASSDAEVLVDPAQQGN
;
A
#
# COMPACT_ATOMS: atom_id res chain seq x y z
N MET A 1 18.86 10.88 -10.55
CA MET A 1 17.58 11.19 -9.86
C MET A 1 16.35 10.54 -10.47
N CYS A 2 16.15 10.56 -11.79
CA CYS A 2 14.92 10.02 -12.41
C CYS A 2 14.59 8.57 -11.98
N PHE A 3 15.59 7.70 -11.88
CA PHE A 3 15.41 6.34 -11.36
C PHE A 3 14.83 6.32 -9.93
N MET A 4 15.34 7.17 -9.04
CA MET A 4 14.85 7.26 -7.66
C MET A 4 13.40 7.73 -7.60
N LEU A 5 13.04 8.71 -8.44
CA LEU A 5 11.67 9.20 -8.56
C LEU A 5 10.73 8.09 -9.05
N LEU A 6 11.13 7.31 -10.05
CA LEU A 6 10.34 6.19 -10.55
C LEU A 6 10.18 5.10 -9.49
N LEU A 7 11.23 4.78 -8.72
CA LEU A 7 11.11 3.88 -7.57
C LEU A 7 10.11 4.40 -6.53
N MET A 8 10.11 5.70 -6.24
CA MET A 8 9.13 6.27 -5.30
C MET A 8 7.70 6.05 -5.77
N VAL A 9 7.43 6.32 -7.05
CA VAL A 9 6.08 6.19 -7.62
C VAL A 9 5.65 4.72 -7.65
N TRP A 10 6.48 3.83 -8.22
CA TRP A 10 6.08 2.45 -8.47
C TRP A 10 6.17 1.53 -7.24
N ALA A 11 6.96 1.90 -6.22
CA ALA A 11 6.99 1.19 -4.93
C ALA A 11 6.24 1.93 -3.81
N CYS A 12 5.50 3.00 -4.12
CA CYS A 12 4.71 3.79 -3.16
C CYS A 12 5.53 4.30 -1.96
N LEU A 13 6.73 4.83 -2.22
CA LEU A 13 7.67 5.26 -1.19
C LEU A 13 7.59 6.77 -0.94
N ARG A 14 7.81 7.17 0.32
CA ARG A 14 8.05 8.58 0.68
C ARG A 14 9.48 8.99 0.33
N CYS A 15 9.77 10.30 0.34
CA CYS A 15 11.14 10.81 0.17
C CYS A 15 12.11 10.22 1.22
N ASP A 16 11.65 10.07 2.46
CA ASP A 16 12.47 9.49 3.55
C ASP A 16 12.71 8.00 3.38
N ASP A 17 11.80 7.28 2.72
CA ASP A 17 11.97 5.85 2.48
C ASP A 17 13.13 5.59 1.50
N LEU A 18 13.42 6.51 0.56
CA LEU A 18 14.59 6.42 -0.31
C LEU A 18 15.92 6.44 0.47
N GLN A 19 15.97 7.21 1.56
CA GLN A 19 17.16 7.30 2.41
C GLN A 19 17.43 5.98 3.14
N GLY A 20 16.40 5.15 3.36
CA GLY A 20 16.50 3.87 4.06
C GLY A 20 16.73 2.65 3.16
N ILE A 21 16.78 2.82 1.84
CA ILE A 21 17.06 1.73 0.91
C ILE A 21 18.57 1.47 0.87
N CYS A 22 18.97 0.24 1.16
CA CYS A 22 20.34 -0.21 0.99
C CYS A 22 20.58 -0.67 -0.45
N PRO A 23 21.46 -0.02 -1.24
CA PRO A 23 21.71 -0.39 -2.64
C PRO A 23 22.19 -1.83 -2.81
N GLU A 24 22.98 -2.35 -1.86
CA GLU A 24 23.50 -3.73 -1.89
C GLU A 24 22.39 -4.78 -1.75
N SER A 25 21.26 -4.40 -1.16
CA SER A 25 20.09 -5.27 -1.07
C SER A 25 19.30 -5.38 -2.38
N MET A 26 19.59 -4.52 -3.37
CA MET A 26 18.89 -4.51 -4.65
C MET A 26 19.28 -5.73 -5.48
N THR A 27 18.28 -6.49 -5.92
CA THR A 27 18.47 -7.63 -6.83
C THR A 27 17.51 -7.49 -8.00
N LEU A 28 18.06 -7.38 -9.21
CA LEU A 28 17.31 -7.38 -10.44
C LEU A 28 17.14 -8.82 -10.96
N SER A 29 15.91 -9.19 -11.29
CA SER A 29 15.56 -10.48 -11.88
C SER A 29 14.78 -10.32 -13.19
N GLN A 30 14.37 -11.43 -13.80
CA GLN A 30 13.42 -11.38 -14.93
C GLN A 30 12.04 -10.86 -14.51
N LEU A 31 11.62 -11.11 -13.26
CA LEU A 31 10.31 -10.69 -12.75
C LEU A 31 10.26 -9.22 -12.34
N GLY A 32 11.39 -8.69 -11.84
CA GLY A 32 11.41 -7.35 -11.28
C GLY A 32 12.62 -7.06 -10.42
N LEU A 33 12.60 -5.87 -9.82
CA LEU A 33 13.59 -5.40 -8.86
C LEU A 33 13.07 -5.62 -7.44
N LYS A 34 13.81 -6.41 -6.66
CA LYS A 34 13.61 -6.56 -5.22
C LYS A 34 14.62 -5.71 -4.47
N PHE A 35 14.22 -5.09 -3.36
CA PHE A 35 15.13 -4.37 -2.47
C PHE A 35 14.60 -4.31 -1.04
N VAL A 36 15.46 -3.92 -0.11
CA VAL A 36 15.14 -3.85 1.32
C VAL A 36 15.23 -2.41 1.81
N LEU A 37 14.18 -1.99 2.53
CA LEU A 37 14.18 -0.78 3.34
C LEU A 37 14.64 -1.15 4.75
N SER A 38 15.88 -0.79 5.06
CA SER A 38 16.54 -1.09 6.33
C SER A 38 16.02 -0.21 7.47
N ARG A 39 15.56 1.00 7.15
CA ARG A 39 14.98 1.97 8.08
C ARG A 39 13.82 2.68 7.39
N THR A 40 12.71 2.83 8.10
CA THR A 40 11.61 3.73 7.74
C THR A 40 11.07 4.40 9.01
N LYS A 41 10.04 5.25 8.88
CA LYS A 41 9.37 5.84 10.04
C LYS A 41 8.83 4.78 11.02
N THR A 42 8.37 3.64 10.51
CA THR A 42 7.68 2.60 11.31
C THR A 42 8.43 1.27 11.40
N SER A 43 9.52 1.10 10.65
CA SER A 43 10.36 -0.10 10.65
C SER A 43 11.84 0.25 10.81
N GLY A 44 12.64 -0.70 11.31
CA GLY A 44 14.07 -0.51 11.52
C GLY A 44 14.56 -1.14 12.83
N PRO A 45 15.85 -0.99 13.15
CA PRO A 45 16.43 -1.51 14.38
C PRO A 45 15.66 -1.03 15.62
N GLY A 46 15.17 -1.97 16.44
CA GLY A 46 14.38 -1.66 17.64
C GLY A 46 12.88 -1.42 17.41
N LYS A 47 12.37 -1.57 16.18
CA LYS A 47 10.92 -1.56 15.88
C LYS A 47 10.38 -2.98 15.71
N ARG A 48 9.04 -3.14 15.80
CA ARG A 48 8.36 -4.45 15.66
C ARG A 48 8.67 -5.13 14.32
N VAL A 49 8.84 -4.34 13.26
CA VAL A 49 9.28 -4.81 11.95
C VAL A 49 10.69 -4.29 11.72
N GLY A 50 11.67 -5.21 11.69
CA GLY A 50 13.08 -4.84 11.60
C GLY A 50 13.50 -4.33 10.21
N GLN A 51 12.94 -4.90 9.14
CA GLN A 51 13.20 -4.52 7.76
C GLN A 51 11.94 -4.72 6.91
N LEU A 52 11.73 -3.89 5.90
CA LEU A 52 10.65 -4.05 4.92
C LEU A 52 11.23 -4.47 3.57
N GLN A 53 10.55 -5.39 2.89
CA GLN A 53 10.89 -5.77 1.53
C GLN A 53 9.98 -5.02 0.56
N ALA A 54 10.55 -4.52 -0.53
CA ALA A 54 9.82 -3.91 -1.62
C ALA A 54 10.16 -4.63 -2.93
N PHE A 55 9.21 -4.60 -3.86
CA PHE A 55 9.31 -5.23 -5.15
C PHE A 55 8.63 -4.37 -6.21
N VAL A 56 9.29 -4.19 -7.35
CA VAL A 56 8.74 -3.50 -8.52
C VAL A 56 8.80 -4.45 -9.70
N LEU A 57 7.64 -4.75 -10.29
CA LEU A 57 7.51 -5.62 -11.47
C LEU A 57 8.30 -5.04 -12.65
N ARG A 58 9.04 -5.88 -13.38
CA ARG A 58 9.91 -5.44 -14.49
C ARG A 58 9.14 -4.79 -15.64
N SER A 59 7.92 -5.26 -15.88
CA SER A 59 7.08 -4.81 -16.99
C SER A 59 6.42 -3.44 -16.76
N VAL A 60 6.55 -2.83 -15.58
CA VAL A 60 5.91 -1.52 -15.34
C VAL A 60 6.66 -0.45 -16.12
N SER A 61 6.02 0.10 -17.15
CA SER A 61 6.56 1.18 -17.96
C SER A 61 5.43 1.88 -18.70
N LEU A 62 5.49 3.21 -18.78
CA LEU A 62 4.56 3.99 -19.60
C LEU A 62 5.04 4.08 -21.06
N SER A 63 6.35 4.03 -21.29
CA SER A 63 6.95 4.13 -22.62
C SER A 63 7.28 2.79 -23.26
N GLY A 64 7.15 1.69 -22.50
CA GLY A 64 7.67 0.37 -22.87
C GLY A 64 9.18 0.21 -22.65
N TYR A 65 9.88 1.27 -22.24
CA TYR A 65 11.31 1.21 -21.94
C TYR A 65 11.57 0.55 -20.57
N ASP A 66 12.56 -0.34 -20.49
CA ASP A 66 13.00 -1.01 -19.26
C ASP A 66 13.87 -0.06 -18.41
N TRP A 67 13.21 0.93 -17.82
CA TRP A 67 13.85 1.92 -16.96
C TRP A 67 14.44 1.31 -15.68
N ILE A 68 13.92 0.15 -15.25
CA ILE A 68 14.37 -0.56 -14.07
C ILE A 68 15.77 -1.13 -14.31
N ALA A 69 15.96 -1.85 -15.41
CA ALA A 69 17.29 -2.36 -15.79
C ALA A 69 18.28 -1.23 -16.03
N ALA A 70 17.86 -0.17 -16.74
CA ALA A 70 18.72 0.98 -16.99
C ALA A 70 19.20 1.65 -15.68
N GLY A 71 18.29 1.89 -14.74
CA GLY A 71 18.64 2.49 -13.45
C GLY A 71 19.44 1.55 -12.55
N TYR A 72 19.13 0.25 -12.53
CA TYR A 72 19.92 -0.74 -11.80
C TYR A 72 21.35 -0.81 -12.32
N ASN A 73 21.53 -0.87 -13.65
CA ASN A 73 22.86 -0.89 -14.27
C ASN A 73 23.66 0.39 -13.97
N LEU A 74 22.99 1.55 -13.92
CA LEU A 74 23.63 2.79 -13.49
C LEU A 74 24.15 2.69 -12.05
N LEU A 75 23.41 2.05 -11.13
CA LEU A 75 23.88 1.82 -9.77
C LEU A 75 25.05 0.84 -9.67
N GLN A 76 25.29 0.04 -10.71
CA GLN A 76 26.42 -0.90 -10.77
C GLN A 76 27.72 -0.28 -11.27
N THR A 77 27.71 0.97 -11.76
CA THR A 77 28.94 1.64 -12.20
C THR A 77 29.81 2.03 -11.00
N ASP A 78 31.12 2.16 -11.20
CA ASP A 78 32.07 2.46 -10.11
C ASP A 78 31.76 3.77 -9.37
N GLU A 79 31.13 4.73 -10.05
CA GLU A 79 30.70 5.99 -9.44
C GLU A 79 29.61 5.79 -8.39
N PHE A 80 28.71 4.84 -8.61
CA PHE A 80 27.55 4.56 -7.77
C PHE A 80 27.65 3.28 -6.96
N LYS A 81 28.60 2.38 -7.24
CA LYS A 81 28.77 1.09 -6.54
C LYS A 81 29.71 1.22 -5.34
N ILE A 82 29.34 2.12 -4.44
CA ILE A 82 30.04 2.35 -3.16
C ILE A 82 29.29 1.70 -2.00
N PRO A 83 29.97 1.12 -1.00
CA PRO A 83 29.31 0.59 0.19
C PRO A 83 28.57 1.68 0.96
N ARG A 84 27.25 1.53 1.15
CA ARG A 84 26.39 2.50 1.85
C ARG A 84 25.04 1.92 2.23
N ASP A 85 24.40 2.54 3.22
CA ASP A 85 23.06 2.19 3.71
C ASP A 85 21.94 3.13 3.23
N PHE A 86 22.25 4.05 2.32
CA PHE A 86 21.31 5.00 1.70
C PHE A 86 21.42 5.00 0.18
N LEU A 87 20.31 5.27 -0.51
CA LEU A 87 20.26 5.18 -1.97
C LEU A 87 20.67 6.46 -2.69
N CYS A 88 20.24 7.63 -2.20
CA CYS A 88 20.44 8.91 -2.85
C CYS A 88 21.79 9.56 -2.50
N LEU A 89 22.61 9.85 -3.53
CA LEU A 89 23.83 10.66 -3.40
C LEU A 89 23.54 12.13 -3.72
N ARG A 90 24.43 13.04 -3.30
CA ARG A 90 24.35 14.46 -3.64
C ARG A 90 24.96 14.75 -5.00
N PHE A 91 24.27 15.54 -5.80
CA PHE A 91 24.66 15.86 -7.17
C PHE A 91 24.92 17.36 -7.37
N THR A 92 25.91 17.68 -8.20
CA THR A 92 26.14 19.04 -8.70
C THR A 92 24.98 19.49 -9.60
N LEU A 93 24.97 20.76 -10.01
CA LEU A 93 23.99 21.26 -10.99
C LEU A 93 24.06 20.50 -12.33
N GLY A 94 25.22 19.95 -12.70
CA GLY A 94 25.42 19.12 -13.90
C GLY A 94 25.09 17.65 -13.74
N TRP A 95 24.46 17.24 -12.62
CA TRP A 95 24.14 15.84 -12.28
C TRP A 95 25.36 14.92 -12.04
N GLU A 96 26.54 15.47 -11.81
CA GLU A 96 27.73 14.73 -11.37
C GLU A 96 27.65 14.46 -9.86
N VAL A 97 28.22 13.36 -9.37
CA VAL A 97 28.26 13.08 -7.92
C VAL A 97 29.13 14.12 -7.21
N GLN A 98 28.50 14.95 -6.38
CA GLN A 98 29.16 15.98 -5.56
C GLN A 98 29.66 15.41 -4.24
N SER A 99 28.82 14.61 -3.57
CA SER A 99 29.17 13.97 -2.30
C SER A 99 28.60 12.57 -2.25
N ARG A 100 29.42 11.66 -1.71
CA ARG A 100 29.11 10.26 -1.44
C ARG A 100 28.53 10.04 -0.05
N GLU A 101 28.22 11.13 0.65
CA GLU A 101 27.60 11.11 1.98
C GLU A 101 26.08 11.06 1.89
N PHE A 102 25.48 10.79 3.05
CA PHE A 102 24.04 10.78 3.24
C PHE A 102 23.40 12.12 2.83
N MET A 103 22.29 12.03 2.10
CA MET A 103 21.44 13.16 1.77
C MET A 103 20.18 13.11 2.63
N ASP A 104 19.90 14.19 3.34
CA ASP A 104 18.68 14.37 4.12
C ASP A 104 17.43 14.54 3.23
N GLY A 105 16.25 14.44 3.84
CA GLY A 105 14.97 14.50 3.12
C GLY A 105 14.76 15.80 2.35
N GLU A 106 15.22 16.92 2.89
CA GLU A 106 15.19 18.21 2.20
C GLU A 106 16.08 18.19 0.95
N GLY A 107 17.31 17.69 1.07
CA GLY A 107 18.21 17.50 -0.05
C GLY A 107 17.60 16.61 -1.14
N VAL A 108 16.98 15.49 -0.76
CA VAL A 108 16.32 14.56 -1.71
C VAL A 108 15.20 15.28 -2.44
N ALA A 109 14.34 16.00 -1.72
CA ALA A 109 13.24 16.76 -2.30
C ALA A 109 13.73 17.85 -3.27
N CYS A 110 14.79 18.59 -2.91
CA CYS A 110 15.43 19.58 -3.78
C CYS A 110 15.92 18.95 -5.10
N HIS A 111 16.59 17.79 -5.03
CA HIS A 111 17.07 17.09 -6.20
C HIS A 111 15.93 16.54 -7.07
N ILE A 112 14.84 16.08 -6.46
CA ILE A 112 13.64 15.66 -7.20
C ILE A 112 13.02 16.86 -7.93
N ARG A 113 12.83 17.99 -7.25
CA ARG A 113 12.29 19.22 -7.86
C ARG A 113 13.14 19.67 -9.05
N ARG A 114 14.47 19.68 -8.89
CA ARG A 114 15.39 20.02 -9.98
C ARG A 114 15.27 19.06 -11.15
N ALA A 115 15.25 17.74 -10.89
CA ALA A 115 15.07 16.73 -11.93
C ALA A 115 13.77 16.97 -12.71
N LEU A 116 12.66 17.20 -12.01
CA LEU A 116 11.36 17.51 -12.58
C LEU A 116 11.35 18.79 -13.43
N ALA A 117 12.09 19.83 -13.02
CA ALA A 117 12.19 21.10 -13.73
C ALA A 117 12.97 21.01 -15.04
N GLU A 118 13.83 20.00 -15.19
CA GLU A 118 14.63 19.77 -16.39
C GLU A 118 13.97 18.75 -17.36
N LEU A 119 12.92 18.04 -16.92
CA LEU A 119 12.22 17.08 -17.76
C LEU A 119 11.55 17.77 -18.95
N LYS A 120 11.80 17.26 -20.16
CA LYS A 120 11.10 17.70 -21.38
C LYS A 120 9.72 17.05 -21.46
N ALA A 121 8.76 17.77 -22.03
CA ALA A 121 7.41 17.25 -22.23
C ALA A 121 7.45 16.05 -23.19
N PRO A 122 6.85 14.89 -22.84
CA PRO A 122 6.80 13.75 -23.72
C PRO A 122 5.84 14.07 -24.89
N ARG A 123 6.21 13.63 -26.09
CA ARG A 123 5.39 13.76 -27.30
C ARG A 123 5.32 12.40 -27.98
N LEU A 124 4.11 11.92 -28.26
CA LEU A 124 3.91 10.73 -29.08
C LEU A 124 4.03 11.12 -30.57
N VAL A 125 4.97 10.51 -31.29
CA VAL A 125 5.18 10.72 -32.74
C VAL A 125 5.22 9.35 -33.39
N GLU A 126 4.31 9.10 -34.35
CA GLU A 126 4.26 7.85 -35.13
C GLU A 126 4.24 6.57 -34.26
N GLY A 127 3.52 6.61 -33.14
CA GLY A 127 3.42 5.48 -32.20
C GLY A 127 4.62 5.28 -31.28
N SER A 128 5.62 6.17 -31.34
CA SER A 128 6.80 6.14 -30.47
C SER A 128 6.87 7.39 -29.58
N TRP A 129 7.29 7.21 -28.32
CA TRP A 129 7.50 8.33 -27.40
C TRP A 129 8.80 9.06 -27.72
N GLY A 130 8.71 10.39 -27.92
CA GLY A 130 9.83 11.29 -28.11
C GLY A 130 9.80 12.46 -27.12
N LEU A 131 10.86 13.27 -27.11
CA LEU A 131 10.96 14.46 -26.27
C LEU A 131 10.61 15.72 -27.07
N SER A 132 9.74 16.56 -26.51
CA SER A 132 9.47 17.90 -27.03
C SER A 132 10.62 18.87 -26.75
N LYS A 133 10.64 20.00 -27.45
CA LYS A 133 11.48 21.16 -27.10
C LYS A 133 10.96 21.91 -25.86
N THR A 134 9.70 21.68 -25.50
CA THR A 134 9.07 22.27 -24.31
C THR A 134 9.41 21.47 -23.06
N VAL A 135 9.57 22.15 -21.94
CA VAL A 135 9.72 21.52 -20.61
C VAL A 135 8.35 20.98 -20.16
N LEU A 136 8.34 19.82 -19.49
CA LEU A 136 7.13 19.15 -18.99
C LEU A 136 6.47 19.97 -17.88
N LEU A 137 7.28 20.47 -16.96
CA LEU A 137 6.84 21.29 -15.83
C LEU A 137 7.55 22.63 -15.94
N VAL A 138 6.79 23.73 -15.96
CA VAL A 138 7.35 25.08 -16.06
C VAL A 138 8.25 25.31 -14.83
N PRO A 139 9.52 25.72 -14.98
CA PRO A 139 10.43 25.94 -13.86
C PRO A 139 9.83 26.85 -12.77
N GLU A 140 9.06 27.87 -13.16
CA GLU A 140 8.36 28.80 -12.27
C GLU A 140 7.32 28.11 -11.36
N ALA A 141 6.68 27.04 -11.85
CA ALA A 141 5.76 26.21 -11.07
C ALA A 141 6.48 25.23 -10.10
N LEU A 142 7.79 25.04 -10.26
CA LEU A 142 8.65 24.19 -9.41
C LEU A 142 9.63 24.98 -8.55
N LEU A 143 9.82 26.28 -8.82
CA LEU A 143 10.75 27.18 -8.14
C LEU A 143 10.28 27.61 -6.75
N GLY A 144 9.07 27.27 -6.32
CA GLY A 144 8.68 27.55 -4.95
C GLY A 144 7.30 27.03 -4.58
N TYR A 145 7.23 25.87 -3.95
CA TYR A 145 6.37 25.81 -2.77
C TYR A 145 7.14 26.50 -1.65
N VAL A 146 7.02 27.82 -1.60
CA VAL A 146 7.40 28.62 -0.45
C VAL A 146 6.08 28.94 0.20
N GLU A 147 5.80 28.28 1.31
CA GLU A 147 4.54 28.39 2.03
C GLU A 147 4.23 29.86 2.37
N GLU A 148 5.27 30.63 2.68
CA GLU A 148 5.21 32.08 2.90
C GLU A 148 4.80 32.86 1.65
N GLU A 149 5.28 32.49 0.47
CA GLU A 149 4.92 33.15 -0.81
C GLU A 149 3.49 32.81 -1.21
N LEU A 150 3.05 31.57 -1.00
CA LEU A 150 1.64 31.18 -1.19
C LEU A 150 0.73 31.97 -0.25
N PHE A 151 1.09 32.07 1.03
CA PHE A 151 0.33 32.89 1.98
C PHE A 151 0.34 34.36 1.62
N LEU A 152 1.46 34.90 1.14
CA LEU A 152 1.56 36.28 0.66
C LEU A 152 0.67 36.51 -0.56
N GLN A 153 0.65 35.58 -1.52
CA GLN A 153 -0.21 35.66 -2.70
C GLN A 153 -1.69 35.55 -2.34
N ILE A 154 -2.07 34.68 -1.40
CA ILE A 154 -3.43 34.60 -0.87
C ILE A 154 -3.81 35.93 -0.19
N GLN A 155 -2.91 36.54 0.59
CA GLN A 155 -3.16 37.84 1.21
C GLN A 155 -3.28 38.97 0.17
N ILE A 156 -2.44 39.00 -0.85
CA ILE A 156 -2.49 39.99 -1.94
C ILE A 156 -3.81 39.85 -2.70
N TRP A 157 -4.19 38.63 -3.09
CA TRP A 157 -5.44 38.34 -3.77
C TRP A 157 -6.65 38.74 -2.92
N ALA A 158 -6.64 38.40 -1.62
CA ALA A 158 -7.69 38.77 -0.68
C ALA A 158 -7.85 40.29 -0.55
N ARG A 159 -6.75 41.02 -0.38
CA ARG A 159 -6.75 42.50 -0.32
C ARG A 159 -7.23 43.13 -1.62
N ALA A 160 -6.79 42.61 -2.77
CA ALA A 160 -7.19 43.11 -4.09
C ALA A 160 -8.70 42.96 -4.34
N HIS A 161 -9.34 41.98 -3.73
CA HIS A 161 -10.78 41.74 -3.81
C HIS A 161 -11.55 42.22 -2.57
N ALA A 162 -10.94 43.12 -1.76
CA ALA A 162 -11.51 43.70 -0.55
C ALA A 162 -11.93 42.69 0.55
N TYR A 163 -11.41 41.46 0.49
CA TYR A 163 -11.53 40.48 1.55
C TYR A 163 -10.54 40.82 2.67
N THR A 164 -10.94 41.70 3.58
CA THR A 164 -10.22 41.93 4.83
C THR A 164 -10.43 40.73 5.79
N GLY A 165 -9.49 40.49 6.71
CA GLY A 165 -9.54 39.31 7.61
C GLY A 165 -10.88 39.06 8.33
N PRO A 166 -11.63 40.10 8.78
CA PRO A 166 -12.93 39.91 9.42
C PRO A 166 -14.02 39.31 8.50
N PRO A 167 -14.27 39.79 7.26
CA PRO A 167 -15.25 39.18 6.37
C PRO A 167 -14.89 37.77 5.87
N ILE A 168 -13.60 37.41 5.72
CA ILE A 168 -13.22 36.01 5.40
C ILE A 168 -13.60 35.08 6.55
N ALA A 169 -13.34 35.49 7.80
CA ALA A 169 -13.74 34.74 8.98
C ALA A 169 -15.26 34.61 9.13
N ALA A 170 -16.03 35.59 8.65
CA ALA A 170 -17.49 35.54 8.62
C ALA A 170 -18.04 34.66 7.48
N LEU A 171 -17.31 34.51 6.37
CA LEU A 171 -17.67 33.66 5.23
C LEU A 171 -17.24 32.20 5.42
N HIS A 172 -16.20 31.95 6.22
CA HIS A 172 -15.71 30.61 6.53
C HIS A 172 -16.62 29.95 7.57
N LYS A 173 -17.69 29.28 7.10
CA LYS A 173 -18.73 28.62 7.93
C LYS A 173 -18.19 27.64 8.98
N SER A 174 -16.92 27.24 8.87
CA SER A 174 -16.24 26.27 9.72
C SER A 174 -15.26 26.88 10.74
N LEU A 175 -14.77 28.12 10.61
CA LEU A 175 -13.75 28.72 11.51
C LEU A 175 -14.24 30.07 12.06
N VAL A 176 -14.40 30.19 13.38
CA VAL A 176 -14.85 31.41 14.06
C VAL A 176 -13.94 31.77 15.24
N TRP A 177 -13.62 33.05 15.32
CA TRP A 177 -12.88 33.66 16.41
C TRP A 177 -13.70 33.66 17.72
N ASN A 178 -13.17 33.03 18.78
CA ASN A 178 -13.79 33.00 20.10
C ASN A 178 -13.52 34.33 20.84
N ARG A 179 -14.45 34.73 21.72
CA ARG A 179 -14.35 35.93 22.58
C ARG A 179 -13.19 35.86 23.58
N GLU A 180 -12.63 34.67 23.79
CA GLU A 180 -11.43 34.41 24.61
C GLU A 180 -10.10 34.60 23.84
N GLY A 181 -10.15 35.02 22.57
CA GLY A 181 -8.97 35.45 21.81
C GLY A 181 -8.24 34.37 21.02
N PHE A 182 -8.93 33.27 20.67
CA PHE A 182 -8.36 32.21 19.83
C PHE A 182 -9.36 31.74 18.76
N TRP A 183 -8.85 31.16 17.66
CA TRP A 183 -9.68 30.59 16.59
C TRP A 183 -10.29 29.25 17.03
N SER A 184 -11.59 29.06 16.76
CA SER A 184 -12.35 27.84 17.05
C SER A 184 -13.16 27.41 15.83
N LEU A 185 -13.52 26.13 15.69
CA LEU A 185 -14.35 25.70 14.56
C LEU A 185 -15.85 25.84 14.89
N GLN A 186 -16.68 26.42 14.02
CA GLN A 186 -18.13 26.57 14.28
C GLN A 186 -18.99 25.43 13.75
N GLY A 187 -20.05 25.16 14.52
CA GLY A 187 -21.09 24.17 14.26
C GLY A 187 -21.10 23.08 15.32
N LYS A 188 -22.29 22.55 15.64
CA LYS A 188 -22.39 21.10 15.74
C LYS A 188 -22.16 20.62 14.30
N TYR A 189 -20.90 20.58 13.85
CA TYR A 189 -20.44 19.57 12.88
C TYR A 189 -21.24 18.34 13.19
N PRO A 190 -21.95 17.72 12.22
CA PRO A 190 -23.00 16.74 12.49
C PRO A 190 -22.52 16.03 13.72
N ALA A 191 -23.22 16.26 14.84
CA ALA A 191 -22.98 15.39 15.95
C ALA A 191 -23.50 14.11 15.33
N ILE A 192 -22.58 13.39 14.68
CA ILE A 192 -22.63 11.97 14.52
C ILE A 192 -23.13 11.64 15.90
N SER A 193 -24.37 11.18 16.00
CA SER A 193 -24.78 10.50 17.21
C SER A 193 -23.82 9.34 17.23
N VAL A 194 -22.66 9.58 17.81
CA VAL A 194 -21.66 8.56 17.95
C VAL A 194 -22.28 7.78 19.06
N ASP A 195 -22.94 6.69 18.66
CA ASP A 195 -23.18 5.62 19.58
C ASP A 195 -21.89 5.46 20.39
N PRO A 196 -21.92 5.59 21.72
CA PRO A 196 -20.74 5.55 22.56
C PRO A 196 -19.84 4.34 22.26
N VAL A 197 -20.44 3.25 21.74
CA VAL A 197 -19.76 2.04 21.28
C VAL A 197 -18.92 2.29 20.01
N HIS A 198 -19.42 3.07 19.06
CA HIS A 198 -18.73 3.41 17.82
C HIS A 198 -17.58 4.41 18.03
N LEU A 199 -17.69 5.33 19.00
CA LEU A 199 -16.60 6.26 19.36
C LEU A 199 -15.42 5.51 19.98
N ALA A 200 -15.70 4.58 20.90
CA ALA A 200 -14.69 3.74 21.53
C ALA A 200 -13.97 2.82 20.52
N ARG A 201 -14.69 2.39 19.48
CA ARG A 201 -14.18 1.50 18.41
C ARG A 201 -13.37 2.25 17.35
N ALA A 202 -13.70 3.52 17.06
CA ALA A 202 -12.92 4.40 16.19
C ALA A 202 -11.65 4.96 16.86
N MET A 203 -11.65 5.05 18.19
CA MET A 203 -10.46 5.37 18.98
C MET A 203 -9.56 4.14 19.26
N ALA A 204 -9.99 2.94 18.86
CA ALA A 204 -9.18 1.72 18.89
C ALA A 204 -8.45 1.52 17.54
N PRO A 205 -7.26 0.91 17.51
CA PRO A 205 -6.37 0.92 16.35
C PRO A 205 -7.03 0.30 15.10
N GLY A 206 -6.93 1.04 13.97
CA GLY A 206 -7.55 0.78 12.66
C GLY A 206 -7.26 -0.59 12.02
N ASP A 207 -7.77 -0.90 10.82
CA ASP A 207 -7.62 -0.14 9.58
C ASP A 207 -8.67 -0.61 8.56
N ALA A 208 -8.99 0.30 7.65
CA ALA A 208 -9.68 0.12 6.38
C ALA A 208 -9.04 -1.02 5.54
N SER A 209 -9.71 -1.64 4.57
CA SER A 209 -9.99 -0.99 3.29
C SER A 209 -10.52 -2.00 2.23
N LEU A 210 -11.34 -1.50 1.28
CA LEU A 210 -11.41 -1.78 -0.19
C LEU A 210 -11.64 -3.25 -0.68
N GLN A 211 -12.44 -3.64 -1.69
CA GLN A 211 -13.42 -3.11 -2.66
C GLN A 211 -14.33 -4.30 -3.11
N PRO A 212 -15.52 -4.09 -3.72
CA PRO A 212 -16.47 -5.16 -4.00
C PRO A 212 -16.13 -5.87 -5.32
N ASN A 213 -15.84 -7.17 -5.25
CA ASN A 213 -15.94 -8.08 -6.39
C ASN A 213 -17.10 -9.04 -6.14
N ASP A 214 -17.72 -9.45 -7.23
CA ASP A 214 -18.87 -10.34 -7.36
C ASP A 214 -18.96 -11.37 -6.23
N GLU A 215 -20.14 -11.55 -5.63
CA GLU A 215 -20.36 -12.47 -4.51
C GLU A 215 -20.15 -13.94 -4.96
N GLU A 216 -18.88 -14.33 -5.11
CA GLU A 216 -18.46 -15.72 -5.01
C GLU A 216 -18.91 -16.21 -3.63
N PRO A 217 -19.63 -17.35 -3.57
CA PRO A 217 -20.09 -17.88 -2.30
C PRO A 217 -18.88 -18.11 -1.40
N GLN A 218 -18.85 -17.42 -0.25
CA GLN A 218 -17.77 -17.57 0.70
C GLN A 218 -17.75 -19.00 1.24
N ALA A 219 -16.62 -19.68 1.06
CA ALA A 219 -16.44 -21.02 1.58
C ALA A 219 -16.53 -21.01 3.13
N PRO A 220 -17.42 -21.81 3.76
CA PRO A 220 -17.60 -21.85 5.21
C PRO A 220 -16.35 -22.31 5.97
N TYR A 221 -15.43 -23.01 5.30
CA TYR A 221 -14.18 -23.53 5.86
C TYR A 221 -12.97 -23.14 5.01
N PHE A 222 -11.78 -23.25 5.61
CA PHE A 222 -10.52 -23.17 4.88
C PHE A 222 -9.41 -23.96 5.57
N VAL A 223 -8.40 -24.32 4.79
CA VAL A 223 -7.23 -25.06 5.25
C VAL A 223 -5.98 -24.21 5.09
N THR A 224 -5.19 -24.11 6.15
CA THR A 224 -3.85 -23.50 6.10
C THR A 224 -2.81 -24.57 5.85
N VAL A 225 -1.90 -24.36 4.90
CA VAL A 225 -0.78 -25.26 4.61
C VAL A 225 0.50 -24.70 5.24
N GLY A 226 1.06 -25.42 6.20
CA GLY A 226 2.35 -25.09 6.81
C GLY A 226 3.51 -25.39 5.86
N ARG A 227 4.69 -24.81 6.10
CA ARG A 227 5.89 -25.03 5.26
C ARG A 227 6.34 -26.50 5.16
N SER A 228 5.92 -27.35 6.10
CA SER A 228 6.16 -28.79 6.10
C SER A 228 5.07 -29.60 5.40
N GLY A 229 4.10 -28.95 4.76
CA GLY A 229 2.91 -29.58 4.16
C GLY A 229 1.78 -29.87 5.15
N PHE A 230 1.92 -29.51 6.42
CA PHE A 230 0.90 -29.79 7.44
C PHE A 230 -0.35 -28.92 7.25
N ARG A 231 -1.51 -29.56 7.06
CA ARG A 231 -2.79 -28.94 6.73
C ARG A 231 -3.68 -28.86 7.97
N ARG A 232 -4.10 -27.64 8.33
CA ARG A 232 -4.99 -27.43 9.49
C ARG A 232 -6.30 -26.79 9.06
N LEU A 233 -7.43 -27.38 9.47
CA LEU A 233 -8.79 -26.92 9.15
C LEU A 233 -9.26 -25.82 10.11
N HIS A 234 -9.93 -24.82 9.54
CA HIS A 234 -10.49 -23.67 10.22
C HIS A 234 -11.87 -23.32 9.66
N LEU A 235 -12.74 -22.76 10.50
CA LEU A 235 -13.99 -22.12 10.08
C LEU A 235 -13.71 -20.71 9.55
N ALA A 236 -14.13 -20.40 8.31
CA ALA A 236 -13.80 -19.14 7.63
C ALA A 236 -14.27 -17.89 8.39
N HIS A 237 -15.37 -17.98 9.14
CA HIS A 237 -15.94 -16.85 9.87
C HIS A 237 -15.91 -16.98 11.41
N ALA A 238 -15.40 -18.10 11.95
CA ALA A 238 -15.46 -18.37 13.40
C ALA A 238 -14.12 -18.76 14.04
N CYS A 239 -13.07 -18.90 13.22
CA CYS A 239 -11.74 -19.27 13.67
C CYS A 239 -10.86 -18.04 13.91
N ALA A 240 -9.98 -18.11 14.91
CA ALA A 240 -9.08 -17.01 15.24
C ALA A 240 -7.97 -16.79 14.19
N VAL A 241 -7.72 -17.78 13.32
CA VAL A 241 -6.79 -17.72 12.18
C VAL A 241 -7.53 -17.12 10.97
N ARG A 242 -6.90 -16.23 10.20
CA ARG A 242 -7.51 -15.56 9.02
C ARG A 242 -6.78 -15.90 7.72
N GLN A 243 -7.54 -16.14 6.65
CA GLN A 243 -7.03 -16.58 5.34
C GLN A 243 -6.02 -15.61 4.73
N GLU A 244 -6.31 -14.31 4.70
CA GLU A 244 -5.45 -13.29 4.06
C GLU A 244 -4.05 -13.16 4.72
N ARG A 245 -3.87 -13.73 5.91
CA ARG A 245 -2.62 -13.66 6.69
C ARG A 245 -1.79 -14.92 6.60
N CYS A 246 -2.27 -15.92 5.87
CA CYS A 246 -1.59 -17.19 5.71
C CYS A 246 -0.86 -17.21 4.36
N VAL A 247 0.31 -17.84 4.36
CA VAL A 247 1.18 -17.92 3.18
C VAL A 247 0.50 -18.72 2.05
N GLU A 248 -0.27 -19.74 2.44
CA GLU A 248 -1.00 -20.61 1.52
C GLU A 248 -2.29 -21.10 2.20
N THR A 249 -3.41 -20.95 1.51
CA THR A 249 -4.73 -21.37 1.99
C THR A 249 -5.58 -21.94 0.89
N ILE A 250 -6.37 -22.97 1.22
CA ILE A 250 -7.30 -23.62 0.30
C ILE A 250 -8.73 -23.41 0.86
N PRO A 251 -9.65 -22.78 0.12
CA PRO A 251 -11.05 -22.64 0.53
C PRO A 251 -11.78 -24.00 0.46
N LEU A 252 -12.66 -24.28 1.42
CA LEU A 252 -13.38 -25.56 1.53
C LEU A 252 -14.87 -25.34 1.84
N PHE A 253 -15.71 -25.96 1.02
CA PHE A 253 -17.17 -25.81 1.11
C PHE A 253 -17.86 -26.90 1.94
N ALA A 254 -17.22 -28.06 2.10
CA ALA A 254 -17.65 -29.17 2.94
C ALA A 254 -16.43 -29.84 3.57
N VAL A 255 -16.58 -30.42 4.77
CA VAL A 255 -15.48 -31.08 5.49
C VAL A 255 -15.56 -32.60 5.30
N THR A 256 -14.49 -33.20 4.80
CA THR A 256 -14.28 -34.65 4.69
C THR A 256 -13.11 -35.10 5.57
N GLU A 257 -12.97 -36.41 5.80
CA GLU A 257 -11.88 -36.96 6.64
C GLU A 257 -10.48 -36.60 6.10
N ASP A 258 -10.32 -36.48 4.78
CA ASP A 258 -9.04 -36.13 4.14
C ASP A 258 -8.80 -34.62 3.95
N SER A 259 -9.76 -33.79 4.38
CA SER A 259 -9.71 -32.34 4.15
C SER A 259 -8.56 -31.66 4.89
N ALA A 260 -8.14 -32.17 6.04
CA ALA A 260 -7.00 -31.62 6.80
C ALA A 260 -6.41 -32.63 7.79
N ASP A 261 -5.13 -32.44 8.13
CA ASP A 261 -4.40 -33.33 9.03
C ASP A 261 -4.73 -33.06 10.51
N ALA A 262 -5.23 -31.86 10.82
CA ALA A 262 -5.80 -31.56 12.13
C ALA A 262 -6.81 -30.41 12.08
N ILE A 263 -7.76 -30.43 13.00
CA ILE A 263 -8.66 -29.31 13.23
C ILE A 263 -7.97 -28.30 14.17
N CYS A 264 -8.20 -27.01 13.93
CA CYS A 264 -7.76 -25.98 14.87
C CYS A 264 -8.43 -26.16 16.23
N LYS A 265 -7.65 -26.11 17.32
CA LYS A 265 -8.13 -26.36 18.69
C LYS A 265 -9.28 -25.46 19.13
N LEU A 266 -9.37 -24.26 18.54
CA LEU A 266 -10.42 -23.28 18.84
C LEU A 266 -11.68 -23.49 18.00
N CYS A 267 -11.56 -24.26 16.92
CA CYS A 267 -12.58 -24.44 15.89
C CYS A 267 -13.17 -25.85 15.99
N ALA A 268 -12.41 -26.80 16.53
CA ALA A 268 -12.87 -28.12 16.93
C ALA A 268 -14.16 -28.15 17.79
N PRO A 269 -14.38 -27.25 18.77
CA PRO A 269 -15.63 -27.26 19.55
C PRO A 269 -16.85 -26.72 18.80
N LYS A 270 -16.63 -26.08 17.63
CA LYS A 270 -17.64 -25.32 16.89
C LYS A 270 -18.04 -25.97 15.57
N ILE A 271 -17.21 -26.87 15.07
CA ILE A 271 -17.51 -27.71 13.91
C ILE A 271 -18.37 -28.85 14.45
N LYS A 272 -19.64 -28.90 14.06
CA LYS A 272 -20.55 -29.93 14.55
C LYS A 272 -20.21 -31.25 13.86
N PRO A 273 -20.43 -32.40 14.51
CA PRO A 273 -20.20 -33.70 13.89
C PRO A 273 -21.07 -33.96 12.64
N GLY A 274 -22.12 -33.16 12.39
CA GLY A 274 -22.92 -33.21 11.15
C GLY A 274 -22.37 -32.35 10.00
N ASP A 275 -21.32 -31.56 10.21
CA ASP A 275 -20.62 -30.81 9.15
C ASP A 275 -19.52 -31.64 8.47
N VAL A 276 -19.14 -32.74 9.11
CA VAL A 276 -18.29 -33.77 8.54
C VAL A 276 -19.23 -34.75 7.87
N SER A 277 -19.26 -34.77 6.54
CA SER A 277 -19.97 -35.83 5.83
C SER A 277 -19.22 -37.13 6.09
N SER A 278 -19.71 -37.91 7.04
CA SER A 278 -19.34 -39.30 7.17
C SER A 278 -20.01 -40.05 6.02
N ASP A 279 -19.33 -40.18 4.89
CA ASP A 279 -19.62 -41.29 3.99
C ASP A 279 -19.09 -42.58 4.65
N SER A 280 -19.78 -42.99 5.72
CA SER A 280 -19.94 -44.41 6.00
C SER A 280 -21.06 -44.89 5.08
N ALA A 281 -20.72 -45.08 3.81
CA ALA A 281 -21.48 -46.00 2.96
C ALA A 281 -21.22 -47.42 3.48
N SER A 282 -21.90 -47.77 4.58
CA SER A 282 -22.29 -49.15 4.84
C SER A 282 -23.41 -49.45 3.85
N SER A 283 -23.03 -50.12 2.77
CA SER A 283 -23.95 -50.68 1.80
C SER A 283 -24.59 -51.94 2.38
N ASP A 284 -25.48 -51.81 3.37
CA ASP A 284 -26.41 -52.88 3.72
C ASP A 284 -27.74 -52.63 3.01
N ALA A 285 -27.82 -53.17 1.80
CA ALA A 285 -29.06 -53.35 1.08
C ALA A 285 -29.84 -54.50 1.74
N GLU A 286 -30.61 -54.21 2.78
CA GLU A 286 -31.65 -55.13 3.25
C GLU A 286 -32.91 -55.00 2.39
N VAL A 287 -33.22 -56.14 1.80
CA VAL A 287 -34.41 -56.50 1.01
C VAL A 287 -35.68 -56.13 1.77
N LEU A 288 -36.46 -55.19 1.21
CA LEU A 288 -37.87 -55.04 1.56
C LEU A 288 -38.71 -55.84 0.57
N VAL A 289 -39.17 -56.98 1.09
CA VAL A 289 -40.19 -57.85 0.52
C VAL A 289 -41.53 -57.12 0.52
N ASP A 290 -42.14 -56.96 -0.65
CA ASP A 290 -43.54 -56.56 -0.80
C ASP A 290 -44.47 -57.65 -0.21
N PRO A 291 -45.36 -57.32 0.74
CA PRO A 291 -46.49 -58.18 1.04
C PRO A 291 -47.65 -57.81 0.11
N ALA A 292 -48.07 -58.84 -0.62
CA ALA A 292 -49.29 -58.92 -1.41
C ALA A 292 -50.49 -58.12 -0.88
N GLN A 293 -51.20 -57.48 -1.80
CA GLN A 293 -52.66 -57.45 -1.75
C GLN A 293 -53.25 -58.00 -3.06
N GLN A 294 -54.13 -58.98 -2.84
CA GLN A 294 -54.97 -59.71 -3.77
C GLN A 294 -55.97 -58.80 -4.48
N GLY A 295 -56.40 -59.19 -5.68
CA GLY A 295 -57.65 -58.68 -6.25
C GLY A 295 -57.88 -59.01 -7.72
N ASN A 296 -58.39 -60.22 -7.97
CA ASN A 296 -59.01 -60.76 -9.21
C ASN A 296 -58.14 -61.01 -10.44
#